data_AF-A0A7V9BNZ2-F1
#
_entry.id   AF-A0A7V9BNZ2-F1
#
_cell.length_a   1.000
_cell.length_b   1.000
_cell.length_c   1.000
_cell.angle_alpha   90.00
_cell.angle_beta   90.00
_cell.angle_gamma   90.00
#
_symmetry.space_group_name_H-M   'P 1'
#
loop_
_entity.id
_entity.type
_entity.pdbx_description
1 polymer ?
#
loop_
_entity_poly.entity_id
_entity_poly.type
_entity_poly.pdbx_seq_one_letter_code
_entity_poly.pdbx_strand_id
1 'polypeptide(L)'
;RTVRQKQIDAFVNDPDVAIAVCSLTAAGVGINLQVASNIVLAELSWTDAEQTQAIDRSHRIGQTEPVTAWRIIAAQTIDARIAELIDNKAGLAARALDGSEDEVSSSADVQLEALVALLTDALTASP
;
A
#
# COMPACT_ATOMS: atom_id res chain seq x y z
N ARG A 1 -19.28 -4.94 -18.40
CA ARG A 1 -19.55 -3.82 -17.46
C ARG A 1 -20.39 -4.27 -16.25
N THR A 2 -21.45 -5.05 -16.45
CA THR A 2 -22.32 -5.61 -15.41
C THR A 2 -21.62 -6.56 -14.42
N VAL A 3 -20.73 -7.44 -14.88
CA VAL A 3 -20.02 -8.38 -13.97
C VAL A 3 -19.12 -7.64 -12.98
N ARG A 4 -18.32 -6.67 -13.46
CA ARG A 4 -17.44 -5.86 -12.60
C ARG A 4 -18.24 -5.13 -11.52
N GLN A 5 -19.34 -4.48 -11.89
CA GLN A 5 -20.19 -3.77 -10.94
C GLN A 5 -20.77 -4.75 -9.90
N LYS A 6 -21.28 -5.90 -10.34
CA LYS A 6 -21.79 -6.94 -9.44
C LYS A 6 -20.76 -7.39 -8.39
N GLN A 7 -19.49 -7.56 -8.78
CA GLN A 7 -18.44 -7.96 -7.83
C GLN A 7 -18.08 -6.84 -6.84
N ILE A 8 -18.09 -5.58 -7.31
CA ILE A 8 -17.90 -4.42 -6.43
C ILE A 8 -19.06 -4.33 -5.43
N ASP A 9 -20.29 -4.45 -5.91
CA ASP A 9 -21.48 -4.38 -5.06
C ASP A 9 -21.49 -5.52 -4.03
N ALA A 10 -21.04 -6.72 -4.42
CA ALA A 10 -20.88 -7.84 -3.49
C ALA A 10 -19.83 -7.52 -2.42
N PHE A 11 -18.62 -7.10 -2.80
CA PHE A 11 -17.59 -6.73 -1.83
C PHE A 11 -18.00 -5.60 -0.87
N VAL A 12 -18.83 -4.66 -1.35
CA VAL A 12 -19.28 -3.51 -0.54
C VAL A 12 -20.44 -3.85 0.39
N ASN A 13 -21.36 -4.72 -0.02
CA ASN A 13 -22.63 -4.91 0.68
C ASN A 13 -22.85 -6.33 1.23
N ASP A 14 -22.10 -7.33 0.75
CA ASP A 14 -22.25 -8.72 1.17
C ASP A 14 -21.26 -9.05 2.29
N PRO A 15 -21.73 -9.31 3.53
CA PRO A 15 -20.85 -9.61 4.66
C PRO A 15 -20.08 -10.92 4.49
N ASP A 16 -20.50 -11.81 3.58
CA ASP A 16 -19.79 -13.06 3.29
C ASP A 16 -18.60 -12.86 2.34
N VAL A 17 -18.44 -11.66 1.74
CA VAL A 17 -17.38 -11.34 0.78
C VAL A 17 -16.31 -10.48 1.45
N ALA A 18 -15.33 -11.13 2.07
CA ALA A 18 -14.27 -10.44 2.81
C ALA A 18 -13.07 -9.95 1.97
N ILE A 19 -12.88 -10.47 0.75
CA ILE A 19 -11.69 -10.20 -0.06
C ILE A 19 -12.08 -9.84 -1.50
N ALA A 20 -11.57 -8.71 -1.98
CA ALA A 20 -11.58 -8.34 -3.39
C ALA A 20 -10.17 -8.49 -3.99
N VAL A 21 -10.08 -9.21 -5.10
CA VAL A 21 -8.83 -9.34 -5.87
C VAL A 21 -8.97 -8.54 -7.15
N CYS A 22 -8.02 -7.63 -7.40
CA CYS A 22 -7.94 -6.86 -8.63
C CYS A 22 -6.48 -6.59 -8.98
N SER A 23 -6.19 -6.43 -10.28
CA SER A 23 -4.87 -5.95 -10.70
C SER A 23 -4.70 -4.47 -10.37
N LEU A 24 -3.45 -4.01 -10.26
CA LEU A 24 -3.16 -2.60 -10.00
C LEU A 24 -3.81 -1.67 -11.03
N THR A 25 -3.79 -2.06 -12.31
CA THR A 25 -4.44 -1.31 -13.40
C THR A 25 -5.96 -1.22 -13.20
N ALA A 26 -6.61 -2.28 -12.73
CA ALA A 26 -8.05 -2.30 -12.49
C ALA A 26 -8.45 -1.47 -11.24
N ALA A 27 -7.56 -1.36 -10.25
CA ALA A 27 -7.72 -0.48 -9.09
C ALA A 27 -7.49 1.01 -9.44
N GLY A 28 -6.67 1.29 -10.47
CA GLY A 28 -6.43 2.65 -10.96
C GLY A 28 -7.67 3.34 -11.56
N VAL A 29 -8.66 2.58 -12.01
CA VAL A 29 -9.84 3.11 -12.75
C VAL A 29 -11.10 3.19 -11.88
N GLY A 30 -11.19 4.25 -11.07
CA GLY A 30 -12.45 4.88 -10.61
C GLY A 30 -13.44 4.01 -9.81
N ILE A 31 -12.95 3.01 -9.07
CA ILE A 31 -13.77 2.19 -8.16
C ILE A 31 -13.72 2.72 -6.74
N ASN A 32 -14.65 2.29 -5.89
CA ASN A 32 -14.75 2.71 -4.50
C ASN A 32 -14.62 1.47 -3.62
N LEU A 33 -13.55 1.40 -2.82
CA LEU A 33 -13.20 0.26 -1.97
C LEU A 33 -13.03 0.69 -0.51
N GLN A 34 -13.61 1.82 -0.10
CA GLN A 34 -13.52 2.37 1.26
C GLN A 34 -14.14 1.50 2.36
N VAL A 35 -14.75 0.36 2.02
CA VAL A 35 -15.18 -0.65 3.01
C VAL A 35 -14.00 -1.46 3.55
N ALA A 36 -12.84 -1.42 2.89
CA ALA A 36 -11.64 -2.12 3.31
C ALA A 36 -10.55 -1.16 3.75
N SER A 37 -9.97 -1.42 4.92
CA SER A 37 -8.86 -0.69 5.53
C SER A 37 -7.50 -1.38 5.33
N ASN A 38 -7.49 -2.66 4.94
CA ASN A 38 -6.27 -3.43 4.71
C ASN A 38 -6.09 -3.74 3.23
N ILE A 39 -4.92 -3.38 2.69
CA ILE A 39 -4.59 -3.57 1.27
C ILE A 39 -3.29 -4.36 1.18
N VAL A 40 -3.26 -5.38 0.33
CA VAL A 40 -2.05 -6.15 0.04
C VAL A 40 -1.64 -5.85 -1.41
N LEU A 41 -0.50 -5.19 -1.57
CA LEU A 41 0.16 -5.02 -2.86
C LEU A 41 0.99 -6.27 -3.14
N ALA A 42 0.37 -7.21 -3.85
CA ALA A 42 0.99 -8.48 -4.24
C ALA A 42 1.96 -8.34 -5.43
N GLU A 43 1.95 -7.19 -6.11
CA GLU A 43 2.85 -6.86 -7.21
C GLU A 43 3.45 -5.46 -7.01
N LEU A 44 4.66 -5.24 -7.54
CA LEU A 44 5.34 -3.95 -7.54
C LEU A 44 5.19 -3.28 -8.91
N SER A 45 4.52 -2.13 -8.96
CA SER A 45 4.50 -1.30 -10.18
C SER A 45 5.82 -0.54 -10.35
N TRP A 46 6.11 -0.09 -11.57
CA TRP A 46 7.31 0.70 -11.88
C TRP A 46 7.25 2.17 -11.42
N THR A 47 6.12 2.58 -10.82
CA THR A 47 5.90 3.92 -10.29
C THR A 47 5.10 3.88 -9.00
N ASP A 48 5.52 4.65 -8.00
CA ASP A 48 4.80 4.80 -6.75
C ASP A 48 3.37 5.34 -6.95
N ALA A 49 3.20 6.28 -7.89
CA ALA A 49 1.91 6.89 -8.20
C ALA A 49 0.80 5.87 -8.55
N GLU A 50 1.13 4.79 -9.24
CA GLU A 50 0.16 3.74 -9.55
C GLU A 50 -0.31 2.99 -8.29
N GLN A 51 0.59 2.77 -7.32
CA GLN A 51 0.27 2.12 -6.04
C GLN A 51 -0.55 3.05 -5.17
N THR A 52 -0.12 4.31 -5.03
CA THR A 52 -0.82 5.36 -4.30
C THR A 52 -2.24 5.53 -4.85
N GLN A 53 -2.40 5.55 -6.18
CA GLN A 53 -3.73 5.63 -6.81
C GLN A 53 -4.62 4.42 -6.49
N ALA A 54 -4.05 3.21 -6.40
CA ALA A 54 -4.79 2.02 -6.00
C ALA A 54 -5.19 2.09 -4.51
N ILE A 55 -4.28 2.54 -3.63
CA ILE A 55 -4.53 2.72 -2.19
C ILE A 55 -5.63 3.75 -1.94
N ASP A 56 -5.64 4.85 -2.70
CA ASP A 56 -6.66 5.91 -2.65
C ASP A 56 -8.09 5.43 -2.96
N ARG A 57 -8.26 4.20 -3.44
CA ARG A 57 -9.61 3.60 -3.59
C ARG A 57 -10.22 3.22 -2.25
N SER A 58 -9.37 2.86 -1.30
CA SER A 58 -9.74 2.56 0.09
C SER A 58 -9.49 3.76 0.99
N HIS A 59 -8.36 4.46 0.83
CA HIS A 59 -8.06 5.71 1.53
C HIS A 59 -8.82 6.89 0.91
N ARG A 60 -10.14 6.88 1.10
CA ARG A 60 -11.07 7.84 0.50
C ARG A 60 -12.10 8.31 1.52
N ILE A 61 -12.72 9.46 1.24
CA ILE A 61 -13.86 9.98 2.00
C ILE A 61 -14.91 8.87 2.15
N GLY A 62 -15.28 8.59 3.41
CA GLY A 62 -16.21 7.51 3.78
C GLY A 62 -15.55 6.33 4.48
N GLN A 63 -14.22 6.21 4.43
CA GLN A 63 -13.47 5.28 5.28
C GLN A 63 -13.41 5.81 6.73
N THR A 64 -13.66 4.94 7.70
CA THR A 64 -13.68 5.26 9.14
C THR A 64 -12.50 4.67 9.91
N GLU A 65 -11.77 3.73 9.30
CA GLU A 65 -10.60 3.07 9.90
C GLU A 65 -9.29 3.54 9.25
N PRO A 66 -8.16 3.52 9.99
CA PRO A 66 -6.84 3.75 9.40
C PRO A 66 -6.55 2.76 8.27
N VAL A 67 -6.17 3.27 7.10
CA VAL A 67 -5.82 2.42 5.95
C VAL A 67 -4.36 1.99 6.04
N THR A 68 -4.11 0.69 6.01
CA THR A 68 -2.77 0.10 5.96
C THR A 68 -2.55 -0.64 4.65
N ALA A 69 -1.51 -0.23 3.92
CA ALA A 69 -1.08 -0.90 2.71
C ALA A 69 0.20 -1.70 2.96
N TRP A 70 0.14 -3.00 2.69
CA TRP A 70 1.23 -3.95 2.87
C TRP A 70 1.87 -4.24 1.51
N ARG A 71 3.14 -3.87 1.37
CA ARG A 71 3.93 -4.20 0.19
C ARG A 71 4.63 -5.52 0.42
N ILE A 72 4.31 -6.54 -0.38
CA ILE A 72 4.95 -7.85 -0.25
C ILE A 72 6.28 -7.83 -1.00
N ILE A 73 7.38 -7.89 -0.25
CA ILE A 73 8.74 -7.92 -0.81
C ILE A 73 9.34 -9.31 -0.53
N ALA A 74 9.65 -10.06 -1.59
CA ALA A 74 10.33 -11.32 -1.42
C ALA A 74 11.80 -11.10 -1.02
N ALA A 75 12.19 -11.65 0.14
CA ALA A 75 13.56 -11.55 0.63
C ALA A 75 14.53 -12.28 -0.29
N GLN A 76 15.75 -11.75 -0.43
CA GLN A 76 16.83 -12.32 -1.25
C GLN A 76 16.47 -12.46 -2.74
N THR A 77 15.49 -11.71 -3.23
CA THR A 77 15.16 -11.61 -4.67
C THR A 77 15.44 -10.20 -5.20
N ILE A 78 15.15 -10.00 -6.49
CA ILE A 78 15.23 -8.68 -7.12
C ILE A 78 14.20 -7.68 -6.56
N ASP A 79 13.16 -8.15 -5.86
CA ASP A 79 12.08 -7.32 -5.33
C ASP A 79 12.59 -6.20 -4.41
N ALA A 80 13.61 -6.50 -3.59
CA ALA A 80 14.23 -5.49 -2.71
C ALA A 80 14.87 -4.35 -3.51
N ARG A 81 15.54 -4.68 -4.63
CA ARG A 81 16.12 -3.67 -5.54
C ARG A 81 15.05 -2.88 -6.27
N ILE A 82 13.96 -3.54 -6.67
CA ILE A 82 12.83 -2.88 -7.32
C ILE A 82 12.16 -1.91 -6.35
N ALA A 83 11.94 -2.30 -5.10
CA ALA A 83 11.40 -1.42 -4.06
C ALA A 83 12.29 -0.18 -3.84
N GLU A 84 13.60 -0.38 -3.70
CA GLU A 84 14.60 0.71 -3.60
C GLU A 84 14.52 1.67 -4.80
N LEU A 85 14.39 1.15 -6.02
CA LEU A 85 14.25 1.97 -7.24
C LEU A 85 12.94 2.77 -7.26
N ILE A 86 11.84 2.17 -6.80
CA ILE A 86 10.53 2.83 -6.74
C ILE A 86 10.60 4.00 -5.74
N ASP A 87 11.13 3.77 -4.55
CA ASP A 87 11.26 4.78 -3.50
C ASP A 87 12.15 5.96 -3.96
N ASN A 88 13.28 5.66 -4.60
CA ASN A 88 14.15 6.69 -5.20
C ASN A 88 13.43 7.53 -6.27
N LYS A 89 12.64 6.87 -7.13
CA LYS A 89 11.87 7.55 -8.18
C LYS A 89 10.75 8.41 -7.59
N ALA A 90 10.11 7.96 -6.52
CA ALA A 90 9.11 8.73 -5.78
C ALA A 90 9.73 9.99 -5.16
N GLY A 91 10.87 9.86 -4.49
CA GLY A 91 11.58 11.00 -3.90
C GLY A 91 12.03 12.02 -4.95
N LEU A 92 12.53 11.57 -6.11
CA LEU A 92 12.85 12.48 -7.21
C LEU A 92 11.63 13.23 -7.72
N ALA A 93 10.49 12.54 -7.87
CA ALA A 93 9.24 13.16 -8.33
C ALA A 93 8.71 14.19 -7.31
N ALA A 94 8.75 13.88 -6.01
CA ALA A 94 8.35 14.79 -4.95
C ALA A 94 9.20 16.08 -4.97
N ARG A 95 10.54 15.94 -5.05
CA ARG A 95 11.46 17.09 -5.13
C ARG A 95 11.21 17.97 -6.35
N ALA A 96 10.86 17.37 -7.48
CA ALA A 96 10.55 18.11 -8.70
C ALA A 96 9.22 18.89 -8.61
N LEU A 97 8.27 18.42 -7.80
CA LEU A 97 6.94 19.01 -7.63
C LEU A 97 6.89 20.07 -6.52
N ASP A 98 7.48 19.77 -5.35
CA ASP A 98 7.41 20.64 -4.16
C ASP A 98 8.61 21.60 -4.02
N GLY A 99 9.72 21.35 -4.73
CA GLY A 99 10.93 22.16 -4.62
C GLY A 99 11.60 22.11 -3.23
N SER A 100 11.17 21.22 -2.33
CA SER A 100 11.77 21.01 -1.02
C SER A 100 12.93 20.01 -1.07
N GLU A 101 13.94 20.24 -0.23
CA GLU A 101 15.12 19.40 -0.05
C GLU A 101 14.91 18.29 0.99
N ASP A 102 13.66 17.89 1.25
CA ASP A 102 13.37 16.86 2.22
C ASP A 102 13.77 15.49 1.64
N GLU A 103 14.81 14.87 2.21
CA GLU A 103 15.18 13.50 1.88
C GLU A 103 14.02 12.58 2.23
N VAL A 104 13.44 11.93 1.21
CA VAL A 104 12.46 10.86 1.41
C VAL A 104 13.22 9.67 2.00
N SER A 105 13.16 9.53 3.32
CA SER A 105 13.67 8.34 4.01
C SER A 105 12.98 7.10 3.46
N SER A 106 13.73 6.02 3.22
CA SER A 106 13.16 4.80 2.67
C SER A 106 12.10 4.25 3.61
N SER A 107 10.98 3.79 3.04
CA SER A 107 9.87 3.23 3.82
C SER A 107 10.28 1.94 4.54
N ALA A 108 11.22 1.20 3.95
CA ALA A 108 11.79 -0.02 4.50
C ALA A 108 12.61 0.25 5.78
N ASP A 109 13.38 1.33 5.83
CA ASP A 109 14.22 1.65 6.99
C ASP A 109 13.37 2.00 8.22
N VAL A 110 12.34 2.83 8.02
CA VAL A 110 11.42 3.23 9.10
C VAL A 110 10.65 2.03 9.69
N GLN A 111 10.18 1.12 8.82
CA GLN A 111 9.46 -0.08 9.26
C GLN A 111 10.39 -1.07 9.96
N LEU A 112 11.64 -1.21 9.49
CA LEU A 112 12.64 -2.06 10.13
C LEU A 112 12.99 -1.54 11.53
N GLU A 113 13.21 -0.23 11.68
CA GLU A 113 13.48 0.38 12.99
C GLU A 113 12.31 0.20 13.96
N ALA A 114 11.07 0.42 13.49
CA ALA A 114 9.87 0.22 14.30
C ALA A 114 9.70 -1.25 14.72
N LEU A 115 9.95 -2.19 13.80
CA LEU A 115 9.89 -3.63 14.10
C LEU A 115 10.98 -4.05 15.09
N VAL A 116 12.21 -3.55 14.91
CA VAL A 116 13.33 -3.80 15.84
C VAL A 116 13.00 -3.25 17.22
N ALA A 117 12.44 -2.05 17.32
CA ALA A 117 12.04 -1.45 18.58
C ALA A 117 10.95 -2.29 19.29
N LEU A 118 9.91 -2.69 18.57
CA LEU A 118 8.83 -3.55 19.10
C LEU A 118 9.35 -4.92 19.57
N LEU A 119 10.22 -5.55 18.78
CA LEU A 119 10.79 -6.86 19.14
C LEU A 119 11.75 -6.74 20.33
N THR A 120 12.53 -5.65 20.41
CA THR A 120 13.45 -5.40 21.53
C THR A 120 12.66 -5.18 22.82
N ASP A 121 11.60 -4.38 22.78
CA ASP A 121 10.72 -4.14 23.93
C ASP A 121 10.09 -5.45 24.43
N ALA A 122 9.55 -6.27 23.52
CA ALA A 122 8.99 -7.59 23.83
C ALA A 122 10.01 -8.56 24.44
N LEU A 123 11.26 -8.54 23.96
CA LEU A 123 12.35 -9.36 24.51
C LEU A 123 12.76 -8.88 25.90
N THR A 124 12.79 -7.57 26.16
CA THR A 124 13.12 -7.02 27.48
C THR A 124 11.99 -7.16 28.51
N ALA A 125 10.74 -7.29 28.05
CA ALA A 125 9.58 -7.52 28.89
C ALA A 125 9.37 -8.99 29.28
N SER A 126 10.14 -9.93 28.70
CA SER A 126 10.13 -11.34 29.08
C SER A 126 11.16 -11.60 30.20
N PRO A 127 10.78 -12.21 31.34
CA PRO A 127 11.67 -12.44 32.48
C PRO A 127 12.75 -13.51 32.23
#